data_AF-A0AAE3M6V6-F1
#
_entry.id   AF-A0AAE3M6V6-F1
#
_cell.length_a   1.000
_cell.length_b   1.000
_cell.length_c   1.000
_cell.angle_alpha   90.00
_cell.angle_beta   90.00
_cell.angle_gamma   90.00
#
_symmetry.space_group_name_H-M   'P 1'
#
loop_
_entity.id
_entity.type
_entity.pdbx_description
1 polymer ?
#
loop_
_entity_poly.entity_id
_entity_poly.type
_entity_poly.pdbx_seq_one_letter_code
_entity_poly.pdbx_strand_id
1 'polypeptide(L)'
;MKKYRSYHTMLKQLAQRNTLPQSYCSNIDRSILWRWRRESDNKYTGSELVDIEVLEEFISRKEAQTIMRNYMKLVVSIASFLSVSKEFGRLLRINKESLVQVLSQYQKVTDIKMVLRLLKLPVSVFYFWKNQVSYKCDTSPLDLCKRIYPHQLTVKETNVIKELVSSDKFQYWPICSLAWYASRKDLLHVSLSTWYKYVCKLGLRRLRIKKKKPYPKGITAVSPNQVWHADITVVKSLDGMKNYGYLLMNNYSKYIINWLVEPVVSGEVRMQTIKEGYQEYIKGRKNLQLIMDGGPE
;
A
#
# COMPACT_ATOMS: atom_id res chain seq x y z
N MET A 1 -9.39 49.36 5.05
CA MET A 1 -7.94 49.45 4.71
C MET A 1 -7.81 49.78 3.22
N LYS A 2 -7.20 50.93 2.86
CA LYS A 2 -6.94 51.27 1.45
C LYS A 2 -5.99 50.23 0.84
N LYS A 3 -6.41 49.57 -0.23
CA LYS A 3 -5.64 48.54 -0.94
C LYS A 3 -4.53 49.27 -1.71
N TYR A 4 -3.31 49.28 -1.16
CA TYR A 4 -2.17 49.85 -1.86
C TYR A 4 -1.94 49.06 -3.15
N ARG A 5 -1.92 49.74 -4.30
CA ARG A 5 -1.55 49.12 -5.58
C ARG A 5 -0.06 48.72 -5.50
N SER A 6 0.21 47.42 -5.61
CA SER A 6 1.57 46.90 -5.70
C SER A 6 2.04 46.94 -7.14
N TYR A 7 3.08 47.73 -7.42
CA TYR A 7 3.70 47.83 -8.73
C TYR A 7 4.92 46.92 -8.82
N HIS A 8 5.14 46.32 -9.99
CA HIS A 8 6.30 45.48 -10.29
C HIS A 8 7.61 46.26 -10.12
N THR A 9 8.67 45.62 -9.63
CA THR A 9 9.99 46.23 -9.37
C THR A 9 10.60 46.88 -10.61
N MET A 10 10.41 46.27 -11.78
CA MET A 10 10.87 46.81 -13.06
C MET A 10 10.31 48.21 -13.39
N LEU A 11 9.04 48.48 -13.09
CA LEU A 11 8.43 49.80 -13.33
C LEU A 11 9.06 50.88 -12.45
N LYS A 12 9.46 50.52 -11.23
CA LYS A 12 10.12 51.44 -10.28
C LYS A 12 11.53 51.79 -10.76
N GLN A 13 12.27 50.80 -11.26
CA GLN A 13 13.59 50.99 -11.87
C GLN A 13 13.53 51.84 -13.14
N LEU A 14 12.57 51.60 -14.04
CA LEU A 14 12.36 52.42 -15.24
C LEU A 14 11.95 53.87 -14.91
N ALA A 15 11.13 54.06 -13.88
CA ALA A 15 10.75 55.39 -13.41
C ALA A 15 11.94 56.19 -12.85
N GLN A 16 12.90 55.51 -12.21
CA GLN A 16 14.12 56.11 -11.67
C GLN A 16 15.06 56.61 -12.79
N ARG A 17 15.11 55.89 -13.92
CA ARG A 17 15.93 56.24 -15.10
C ARG A 17 15.26 57.20 -16.08
N ASN A 18 14.03 57.64 -15.79
CA ASN A 18 13.20 58.42 -16.71
C ASN A 18 12.91 57.73 -18.06
N THR A 19 13.05 56.39 -18.14
CA THR A 19 12.76 55.60 -19.36
C THR A 19 11.38 54.94 -19.35
N LEU A 20 10.54 55.28 -18.37
CA LEU A 20 9.19 54.74 -18.27
C LEU A 20 8.32 55.27 -19.44
N PRO A 21 7.66 54.39 -20.22
CA PRO A 21 6.83 54.83 -21.34
C PRO A 21 5.68 55.75 -20.90
N GLN A 22 5.34 56.73 -21.74
CA GLN A 22 4.32 57.75 -21.43
C GLN A 22 2.97 57.14 -21.02
N SER A 23 2.60 56.00 -21.61
CA SER A 23 1.37 55.25 -21.29
C SER A 23 1.30 54.77 -19.84
N TYR A 24 2.43 54.44 -19.23
CA TYR A 24 2.52 54.05 -17.83
C TYR A 24 2.63 55.26 -16.91
N CYS A 25 3.33 56.31 -17.33
CA CYS A 25 3.41 57.58 -16.59
C CYS A 25 2.03 58.21 -16.33
N SER A 26 1.11 58.15 -17.30
CA SER A 26 -0.24 58.70 -17.17
C SER A 26 -1.14 57.93 -16.19
N ASN A 27 -0.84 56.65 -15.93
CA ASN A 27 -1.64 55.76 -15.09
C ASN A 27 -1.16 55.68 -13.63
N ILE A 28 -0.01 56.29 -13.32
CA ILE A 28 0.63 56.23 -12.00
C ILE A 28 0.66 57.63 -11.40
N ASP A 29 0.26 57.74 -10.12
CA ASP A 29 0.24 59.01 -9.42
C ASP A 29 1.63 59.66 -9.39
N ARG A 30 1.68 60.98 -9.64
CA ARG A 30 2.94 61.75 -9.67
C ARG A 30 3.75 61.64 -8.38
N SER A 31 3.08 61.55 -7.23
CA SER A 31 3.73 61.39 -5.92
C SER A 31 4.46 60.05 -5.79
N ILE A 32 3.93 59.00 -6.41
CA ILE A 32 4.54 57.66 -6.44
C ILE A 32 5.77 57.66 -7.34
N LEU A 33 5.66 58.24 -8.55
CA LEU A 33 6.79 58.38 -9.48
C LEU A 33 7.92 59.22 -8.87
N TRP A 34 7.58 60.33 -8.21
CA TRP A 34 8.55 61.17 -7.52
C TRP A 34 9.28 60.41 -6.41
N ARG A 35 8.56 59.58 -5.65
CA ARG A 35 9.15 58.75 -4.60
C ARG A 35 10.13 57.73 -5.18
N TRP A 36 9.76 57.03 -6.26
CA TRP A 36 10.63 56.04 -6.91
C TRP A 36 11.91 56.64 -7.47
N ARG A 37 11.86 57.88 -7.98
CA ARG A 37 13.06 58.59 -8.47
C ARG A 37 14.08 58.95 -7.39
N ARG A 38 13.65 59.04 -6.12
CA ARG A 38 14.50 59.45 -4.99
C ARG A 38 14.91 58.30 -4.07
N GLU A 39 14.48 57.08 -4.36
CA GLU A 39 14.89 55.89 -3.59
C GLU A 39 16.28 55.41 -4.04
N SER A 40 17.05 54.82 -3.11
CA SER A 40 18.40 54.33 -3.39
C SER A 40 18.39 53.11 -4.32
N ASP A 41 19.38 53.01 -5.23
CA ASP A 41 19.49 51.91 -6.21
C ASP A 41 19.45 50.51 -5.58
N ASN A 42 20.05 50.34 -4.40
CA ASN A 42 20.13 49.05 -3.69
C ASN A 42 18.81 48.64 -3.00
N LYS A 43 17.75 49.43 -3.10
CA LYS A 43 16.47 49.13 -2.43
C LYS A 43 15.67 48.04 -3.14
N TYR A 44 15.93 47.78 -4.42
CA TYR A 44 15.17 46.86 -5.24
C TYR A 44 16.01 45.67 -5.69
N THR A 45 15.49 44.46 -5.45
CA THR A 45 16.09 43.20 -5.93
C THR A 45 16.21 43.23 -7.46
N GLY A 46 17.43 43.04 -7.98
CA GLY A 46 17.76 43.17 -9.41
C GLY A 46 18.54 44.44 -9.77
N SER A 47 19.01 45.24 -8.80
CA SER A 47 19.93 46.36 -9.01
C SER A 47 21.33 45.95 -9.48
N GLU A 48 21.68 44.67 -9.39
CA GLU A 48 22.93 44.12 -9.95
C GLU A 48 22.86 43.93 -11.47
N LEU A 49 21.64 43.89 -12.02
CA LEU A 49 21.35 43.79 -13.45
C LEU A 49 21.23 45.19 -14.09
N VAL A 50 21.85 46.20 -13.47
CA VAL A 50 21.66 47.63 -13.79
C VAL A 50 22.14 47.99 -15.20
N ASP A 51 23.13 47.28 -15.74
CA ASP A 51 23.47 47.37 -17.15
C ASP A 51 22.50 46.52 -17.97
N ILE A 52 21.27 47.03 -18.08
CA ILE A 52 20.24 46.50 -18.97
C ILE A 52 20.80 46.41 -20.39
N GLU A 53 21.69 47.32 -20.80
CA GLU A 53 22.38 47.27 -22.10
C GLU A 53 23.31 46.05 -22.22
N VAL A 54 24.09 45.72 -21.18
CA VAL A 54 24.98 44.54 -21.20
C VAL A 54 24.17 43.24 -21.15
N LEU A 55 23.06 43.22 -20.42
CA LEU A 55 22.13 42.10 -20.41
C LEU A 55 21.34 41.98 -21.71
N GLU A 56 20.90 43.08 -22.30
CA GLU A 56 20.25 43.10 -23.61
C GLU A 56 21.25 42.72 -24.69
N GLU A 57 22.52 43.12 -24.61
CA GLU A 57 23.60 42.61 -25.47
C GLU A 57 23.83 41.11 -25.27
N PHE A 58 23.92 40.65 -24.03
CA PHE A 58 24.14 39.23 -23.73
C PHE A 58 22.95 38.38 -24.18
N ILE A 59 21.72 38.87 -23.97
CA ILE A 59 20.49 38.22 -24.41
C ILE A 59 20.35 38.32 -25.92
N SER A 60 20.74 39.42 -26.58
CA SER A 60 20.61 39.60 -28.04
C SER A 60 21.71 38.90 -28.84
N ARG A 61 22.83 38.54 -28.21
CA ARG A 61 23.86 37.68 -28.81
C ARG A 61 23.27 36.30 -29.12
N LYS A 62 23.06 36.05 -30.41
CA LYS A 62 22.56 34.75 -30.94
C LYS A 62 23.38 33.57 -30.42
N GLU A 63 24.69 33.74 -30.23
CA GLU A 63 25.59 32.71 -29.69
C GLU A 63 25.21 32.32 -28.26
N ALA A 64 25.04 33.29 -27.36
CA ALA A 64 24.65 33.06 -25.97
C ALA A 64 23.25 32.42 -25.87
N GLN A 65 22.29 32.90 -26.68
CA GLN A 65 20.96 32.28 -26.76
C GLN A 65 21.03 30.82 -27.24
N THR A 66 21.87 30.54 -28.23
CA THR A 66 22.03 29.20 -28.81
C THR A 66 22.68 28.26 -27.81
N ILE A 67 23.73 28.72 -27.11
CA ILE A 67 24.39 27.95 -26.05
C ILE A 67 23.40 27.66 -24.92
N MET A 68 22.68 28.65 -24.42
CA MET A 68 21.71 28.47 -23.33
C MET A 68 20.56 27.54 -23.74
N ARG A 69 20.05 27.68 -24.97
CA ARG A 69 19.01 26.78 -25.51
C ARG A 69 19.52 25.35 -25.63
N ASN A 70 20.74 25.15 -26.12
CA ASN A 70 21.33 23.82 -26.25
C ASN A 70 21.62 23.22 -24.87
N TYR A 71 22.10 24.02 -23.92
CA TYR A 71 22.31 23.61 -22.54
C TYR A 71 21.01 23.15 -21.88
N MET A 72 19.94 23.96 -21.98
CA MET A 72 18.63 23.59 -21.42
C MET A 72 18.05 22.35 -22.10
N LYS A 73 18.19 22.21 -23.43
CA LYS A 73 17.80 20.99 -24.14
C LYS A 73 18.57 19.77 -23.64
N LEU A 74 19.87 19.89 -23.45
CA LEU A 74 20.73 18.82 -22.96
C LEU A 74 20.33 18.41 -21.53
N VAL A 75 20.12 19.38 -20.63
CA VAL A 75 19.65 19.12 -19.27
C VAL A 75 18.28 18.44 -19.25
N VAL A 76 17.33 18.91 -20.06
CA VAL A 76 16.00 18.30 -20.16
C VAL A 76 16.08 16.89 -20.74
N SER A 77 16.91 16.67 -21.75
CA SER A 77 17.14 15.35 -22.34
C SER A 77 17.71 14.38 -21.30
N ILE A 78 18.80 14.74 -20.62
CA ILE A 78 19.39 13.91 -19.55
C ILE A 78 18.38 13.64 -18.44
N ALA A 79 17.66 14.66 -17.96
CA ALA A 79 16.66 14.49 -16.94
C ALA A 79 15.51 13.59 -17.41
N SER A 80 15.11 13.67 -18.68
CA SER A 80 14.09 12.81 -19.25
C SER A 80 14.53 11.35 -19.34
N PHE A 81 15.78 11.07 -19.71
CA PHE A 81 16.36 9.72 -19.67
C PHE A 81 16.42 9.16 -18.24
N LEU A 82 16.93 9.94 -17.28
CA LEU A 82 17.09 9.50 -15.89
C LEU A 82 15.74 9.23 -15.23
N SER A 83 14.75 10.09 -15.47
CA SER A 83 13.42 10.02 -14.85
C SER A 83 12.52 8.88 -15.36
N VAL A 84 12.88 8.22 -16.47
CA VAL A 84 12.16 7.02 -16.95
C VAL A 84 12.43 5.82 -16.03
N SER A 85 13.59 5.80 -15.34
CA SER A 85 13.92 4.71 -14.44
C SER A 85 13.16 4.84 -13.11
N LYS A 86 12.47 3.77 -12.70
CA LYS A 86 11.90 3.67 -11.33
C LYS A 86 13.00 3.76 -10.26
N GLU A 87 14.22 3.41 -10.63
CA GLU A 87 15.39 3.47 -9.75
C GLU A 87 15.79 4.89 -9.39
N PHE A 88 15.67 5.85 -10.31
CA PHE A 88 15.96 7.25 -10.02
C PHE A 88 15.05 7.81 -8.93
N GLY A 89 13.74 7.52 -8.99
CA GLY A 89 12.80 7.87 -7.93
C GLY A 89 13.15 7.25 -6.58
N ARG A 90 13.66 6.00 -6.58
CA ARG A 90 14.16 5.32 -5.37
C ARG A 90 15.41 6.00 -4.82
N LEU A 91 16.38 6.35 -5.67
CA LEU A 91 17.61 7.05 -5.28
C LEU A 91 17.32 8.42 -4.66
N LEU A 92 16.42 9.20 -5.27
CA LEU A 92 15.98 10.49 -4.73
C LEU A 92 15.34 10.35 -3.34
N ARG A 93 14.58 9.28 -3.12
CA ARG A 93 13.96 9.00 -1.83
C ARG A 93 14.99 8.62 -0.75
N ILE A 94 16.05 7.90 -1.12
CA ILE A 94 17.15 7.56 -0.21
C ILE A 94 17.90 8.83 0.18
N ASN A 95 18.25 9.67 -0.81
CA ASN A 95 19.01 10.91 -0.61
C ASN A 95 18.12 12.16 -0.39
N LYS A 96 16.93 11.97 0.16
CA LYS A 96 15.94 13.05 0.32
C LYS A 96 16.44 14.20 1.19
N GLU A 97 17.28 13.91 2.18
CA GLU A 97 17.83 14.92 3.10
C GLU A 97 18.73 15.90 2.35
N SER A 98 19.69 15.38 1.58
CA SER A 98 20.59 16.20 0.75
C SER A 98 19.83 17.01 -0.29
N LEU A 99 18.83 16.40 -0.94
CA LEU A 99 17.99 17.09 -1.93
C LEU A 99 17.23 18.27 -1.31
N VAL A 100 16.62 18.06 -0.14
CA VAL A 100 15.90 19.12 0.58
C VAL A 100 16.84 20.24 0.99
N GLN A 101 18.06 19.94 1.46
CA GLN A 101 19.06 20.94 1.83
C GLN A 101 19.46 21.80 0.63
N VAL A 102 19.85 21.18 -0.49
CA VAL A 102 20.24 21.87 -1.73
C VAL A 102 19.10 22.76 -2.22
N LEU A 103 17.90 22.22 -2.40
CA LEU A 103 16.77 23.01 -2.91
C LEU A 103 16.33 24.13 -1.96
N SER A 104 16.53 23.96 -0.65
CA SER A 104 16.23 25.01 0.33
C SER A 104 17.27 26.14 0.28
N GLN A 105 18.53 25.85 -0.02
CA GLN A 105 19.57 26.87 -0.23
C GLN A 105 19.28 27.73 -1.47
N TYR A 106 18.90 27.10 -2.58
CA TYR A 106 18.62 27.79 -3.85
C TYR A 106 17.20 28.36 -3.97
N GLN A 107 16.37 28.23 -2.93
CA GLN A 107 14.97 28.71 -2.91
C GLN A 107 14.86 30.23 -3.12
N LYS A 108 15.88 31.01 -2.73
CA LYS A 108 15.90 32.47 -2.87
C LYS A 108 16.26 32.95 -4.27
N VAL A 109 16.97 32.11 -5.04
CA VAL A 109 17.56 32.45 -6.33
C VAL A 109 16.76 31.87 -7.50
N THR A 110 16.10 30.73 -7.29
CA THR A 110 15.42 29.98 -8.37
C THR A 110 14.00 29.56 -7.96
N ASP A 111 13.10 29.49 -8.95
CA ASP A 111 11.79 28.90 -8.73
C ASP A 111 11.91 27.38 -8.55
N ILE A 112 11.69 26.90 -7.32
CA ILE A 112 11.74 25.48 -6.98
C ILE A 112 10.78 24.67 -7.88
N LYS A 113 9.64 25.24 -8.31
CA LYS A 113 8.70 24.52 -9.18
C LYS A 113 9.32 24.18 -10.54
N MET A 114 10.24 25.02 -11.04
CA MET A 114 10.96 24.74 -12.29
C MET A 114 11.93 23.57 -12.10
N VAL A 115 12.71 23.58 -11.02
CA VAL A 115 13.68 22.52 -10.71
C VAL A 115 12.98 21.18 -10.46
N LEU A 116 11.85 21.18 -9.74
CA LEU A 116 11.04 19.99 -9.51
C LEU A 116 10.44 19.43 -10.81
N ARG A 117 10.03 20.30 -11.76
CA ARG A 117 9.58 19.87 -13.09
C ARG A 117 10.70 19.17 -13.87
N LEU A 118 11.93 19.70 -13.80
CA LEU A 118 13.10 19.06 -14.43
C LEU A 118 13.35 17.68 -13.81
N LEU A 119 13.28 17.56 -12.48
CA LEU A 119 13.45 16.29 -11.77
C LEU A 119 12.24 15.34 -11.88
N LYS A 120 11.16 15.75 -12.55
CA LYS A 120 9.85 15.08 -12.57
C LYS A 120 9.35 14.69 -11.17
N LEU A 121 9.63 15.51 -10.17
CA LEU A 121 9.18 15.32 -8.80
C LEU A 121 7.90 16.13 -8.55
N PRO A 122 6.81 15.50 -8.07
CA PRO A 122 5.63 16.23 -7.67
C PRO A 122 5.93 17.21 -6.54
N VAL A 123 5.38 18.42 -6.63
CA VAL A 123 5.57 19.47 -5.63
C VAL A 123 5.14 19.00 -4.23
N SER A 124 4.04 18.24 -4.15
CA SER A 124 3.55 17.64 -2.91
C SER A 124 4.57 16.71 -2.24
N VAL A 125 5.29 15.91 -3.02
CA VAL A 125 6.33 14.99 -2.52
C VAL A 125 7.50 15.77 -1.95
N PHE A 126 7.94 16.82 -2.63
CA PHE A 126 9.02 17.68 -2.12
C PHE A 126 8.66 18.33 -0.79
N TYR A 127 7.47 18.94 -0.67
CA TYR A 127 7.05 19.55 0.60
C TYR A 127 6.84 18.51 1.71
N PHE A 128 6.36 17.31 1.36
CA PHE A 128 6.30 16.20 2.31
C PHE A 128 7.69 15.82 2.82
N TRP A 129 8.69 15.67 1.94
CA TRP A 129 10.08 15.41 2.35
C TRP A 129 10.67 16.58 3.14
N LYS A 130 10.43 17.82 2.72
CA LYS A 130 10.87 19.02 3.44
C LYS A 130 10.34 19.04 4.87
N ASN A 131 9.06 18.71 5.06
CA ASN A 131 8.45 18.64 6.38
C ASN A 131 9.04 17.51 7.22
N GLN A 132 9.29 16.34 6.63
CA GLN A 132 9.94 15.23 7.34
C GLN A 132 11.36 15.57 7.81
N VAL A 133 12.14 16.26 6.97
CA VAL A 133 13.53 16.63 7.28
C VAL A 133 13.58 17.78 8.29
N SER A 134 12.71 18.77 8.13
CA SER A 134 12.72 19.98 8.98
C SER A 134 12.10 19.75 10.36
N TYR A 135 11.17 18.79 10.48
CA TYR A 135 10.41 18.54 11.70
C TYR A 135 10.48 17.06 12.08
N LYS A 136 11.63 16.66 12.61
CA LYS A 136 11.86 15.31 13.14
C LYS A 136 11.11 15.15 14.47
N CYS A 137 10.25 14.14 14.54
CA CYS A 137 9.46 13.83 15.73
C CYS A 137 9.59 12.33 16.00
N ASP A 138 10.71 11.97 16.64
CA ASP A 138 11.17 10.59 16.83
C ASP A 138 10.26 9.76 17.76
N THR A 139 9.45 10.44 18.57
CA THR A 139 8.47 9.80 19.47
C THR A 139 7.21 9.32 18.76
N SER A 140 6.99 9.70 17.50
CA SER A 140 5.83 9.27 16.73
C SER A 140 6.08 7.90 16.06
N PRO A 141 5.15 6.92 16.19
CA PRO A 141 5.30 5.62 15.50
C PRO A 141 5.36 5.68 13.97
N LEU A 142 5.04 6.83 13.38
CA LEU A 142 5.01 7.04 11.93
C LEU A 142 6.19 7.87 11.42
N ASP A 143 7.11 8.30 12.28
CA ASP A 143 8.21 9.23 11.95
C ASP A 143 7.67 10.55 11.35
N LEU A 144 6.48 10.98 11.79
CA LEU A 144 5.78 12.16 11.31
C LEU A 144 5.37 13.04 12.47
N CYS A 145 5.66 14.33 12.37
CA CYS A 145 5.31 15.21 13.46
C CYS A 145 3.79 15.46 13.58
N LYS A 146 3.23 15.21 14.76
CA LYS A 146 1.79 15.39 15.06
C LYS A 146 1.31 16.82 14.86
N ARG A 147 2.16 17.82 15.11
CA ARG A 147 1.84 19.24 14.88
C ARG A 147 1.52 19.55 13.41
N ILE A 148 2.16 18.84 12.48
CA ILE A 148 2.00 19.03 11.02
C ILE A 148 0.96 18.06 10.48
N TYR A 149 0.94 16.85 11.03
CA TYR A 149 0.02 15.78 10.64
C TYR A 149 -0.86 15.42 11.86
N PRO A 150 -1.94 16.18 12.10
CA PRO A 150 -2.77 16.04 13.31
C PRO A 150 -3.62 14.75 13.33
N HIS A 151 -3.95 14.20 12.16
CA HIS A 151 -4.75 12.96 12.03
C HIS A 151 -3.98 11.68 12.37
N GLN A 152 -3.00 11.77 13.26
CA GLN A 152 -2.26 10.62 13.78
C GLN A 152 -2.88 10.14 15.09
N LEU A 153 -2.71 8.85 15.38
CA LEU A 153 -3.17 8.28 16.64
C LEU A 153 -2.35 8.87 17.80
N THR A 154 -3.07 9.15 18.87
CA THR A 154 -2.52 9.52 20.16
C THR A 154 -1.74 8.36 20.77
N VAL A 155 -0.89 8.67 21.75
CA VAL A 155 -0.10 7.62 22.43
C VAL A 155 -1.02 6.60 23.10
N LYS A 156 -2.11 7.07 23.71
CA LYS A 156 -3.14 6.23 24.34
C LYS A 156 -3.75 5.24 23.33
N GLU A 157 -4.22 5.74 22.19
CA GLU A 157 -4.80 4.90 21.13
C GLU A 157 -3.78 3.89 20.57
N THR A 158 -2.52 4.29 20.40
CA THR A 158 -1.47 3.36 19.95
C THR A 158 -1.16 2.28 20.98
N ASN A 159 -1.27 2.59 22.27
CA ASN A 159 -1.07 1.63 23.34
C ASN A 159 -2.22 0.60 23.37
N VAL A 160 -3.46 1.03 23.14
CA VAL A 160 -4.61 0.10 22.99
C VAL A 160 -4.35 -0.91 21.87
N ILE A 161 -3.80 -0.47 20.72
CA ILE A 161 -3.41 -1.39 19.63
C ILE A 161 -2.34 -2.38 20.10
N LYS A 162 -1.29 -1.89 20.78
CA LYS A 162 -0.20 -2.75 21.30
C LYS A 162 -0.72 -3.79 22.28
N GLU A 163 -1.51 -3.37 23.25
CA GLU A 163 -2.08 -4.25 24.28
C GLU A 163 -2.96 -5.35 23.66
N LEU A 164 -3.89 -4.98 22.77
CA LEU A 164 -4.79 -5.94 22.13
C LEU A 164 -4.05 -6.93 21.23
N VAL A 165 -3.06 -6.46 20.47
CA VAL A 165 -2.30 -7.29 19.54
C VAL A 165 -1.31 -8.21 20.25
N SER A 166 -0.69 -7.75 21.34
CA SER A 166 0.30 -8.52 22.10
C SER A 166 -0.31 -9.42 23.18
N SER A 167 -1.61 -9.31 23.49
CA SER A 167 -2.24 -10.15 24.49
C SER A 167 -2.33 -11.64 24.09
N ASP A 168 -2.05 -12.53 25.05
CA ASP A 168 -2.14 -13.98 24.83
C ASP A 168 -3.58 -14.42 24.53
N LYS A 169 -4.57 -13.78 25.16
CA LYS A 169 -6.00 -14.07 24.94
C LYS A 169 -6.40 -13.97 23.48
N PHE A 170 -5.82 -13.01 22.74
CA PHE A 170 -6.17 -12.79 21.35
C PHE A 170 -5.16 -13.38 20.38
N GLN A 171 -4.14 -14.13 20.82
CA GLN A 171 -3.00 -14.55 20.00
C GLN A 171 -3.38 -15.07 18.60
N TYR A 172 -4.42 -15.91 18.51
CA TYR A 172 -4.90 -16.53 17.26
C TYR A 172 -5.93 -15.71 16.46
N TRP A 173 -6.36 -14.55 16.96
CA TRP A 173 -7.34 -13.71 16.26
C TRP A 173 -6.69 -12.96 15.10
N PRO A 174 -7.36 -12.78 13.96
CA PRO A 174 -6.84 -11.88 12.93
C PRO A 174 -6.98 -10.41 13.38
N ILE A 175 -6.18 -9.52 12.76
CA ILE A 175 -6.18 -8.08 13.07
C ILE A 175 -7.56 -7.45 12.81
N CYS A 176 -8.27 -7.90 11.78
CA CYS A 176 -9.63 -7.44 11.52
C CYS A 176 -10.59 -7.74 12.67
N SER A 177 -10.54 -8.95 13.25
CA SER A 177 -11.36 -9.31 14.41
C SER A 177 -11.02 -8.47 15.63
N LEU A 178 -9.73 -8.15 15.85
CA LEU A 178 -9.33 -7.24 16.91
C LEU A 178 -9.87 -5.82 16.70
N ALA A 179 -9.83 -5.30 15.47
CA ALA A 179 -10.37 -3.98 15.16
C ALA A 179 -11.87 -3.89 15.48
N TRP A 180 -12.64 -4.89 15.06
CA TRP A 180 -14.07 -4.97 15.35
C TRP A 180 -14.36 -5.22 16.84
N TYR A 181 -13.52 -5.98 17.53
CA TYR A 181 -13.61 -6.16 18.97
C TYR A 181 -13.39 -4.82 19.71
N ALA A 182 -12.34 -4.09 19.36
CA ALA A 182 -12.02 -2.80 19.95
C ALA A 182 -13.13 -1.78 19.75
N SER A 183 -13.72 -1.72 18.55
CA SER A 183 -14.85 -0.83 18.27
C SER A 183 -16.12 -1.23 19.04
N ARG A 184 -16.44 -2.53 19.14
CA ARG A 184 -17.59 -3.02 19.94
C ARG A 184 -17.45 -2.81 21.43
N LYS A 185 -16.21 -2.78 21.95
CA LYS A 185 -15.91 -2.54 23.37
C LYS A 185 -15.58 -1.08 23.67
N ASP A 186 -15.80 -0.19 22.69
CA ASP A 186 -15.54 1.25 22.80
C ASP A 186 -14.10 1.62 23.21
N LEU A 187 -13.13 0.76 22.84
CA LEU A 187 -11.72 0.94 23.18
C LEU A 187 -10.99 1.81 22.14
N LEU A 188 -11.33 1.65 20.86
CA LEU A 188 -10.70 2.38 19.76
C LEU A 188 -11.59 2.36 18.50
N HIS A 189 -11.87 3.55 17.95
CA HIS A 189 -12.63 3.72 16.71
C HIS A 189 -11.75 4.25 15.59
N VAL A 190 -11.14 3.33 14.84
CA VAL A 190 -10.29 3.67 13.69
C VAL A 190 -10.54 2.69 12.55
N SER A 191 -10.28 3.15 11.34
CA SER A 191 -10.45 2.32 10.15
C SER A 191 -9.55 1.07 10.20
N LEU A 192 -9.97 0.00 9.53
CA LEU A 192 -9.19 -1.23 9.44
C LEU A 192 -7.83 -1.02 8.76
N SER A 193 -7.73 -0.10 7.79
CA SER A 193 -6.47 0.22 7.14
C SER A 193 -5.50 0.91 8.11
N THR A 194 -6.00 1.75 9.01
CA THR A 194 -5.22 2.35 10.10
C THR A 194 -4.66 1.28 11.04
N TRP A 195 -5.48 0.28 11.42
CA TRP A 195 -5.01 -0.86 12.22
C TRP A 195 -3.81 -1.55 11.56
N TYR A 196 -3.94 -1.97 10.30
CA TYR A 196 -2.84 -2.63 9.59
C TYR A 196 -1.60 -1.75 9.46
N LYS A 197 -1.78 -0.46 9.16
CA LYS A 197 -0.68 0.51 9.04
C LYS A 197 0.11 0.61 10.35
N TYR A 198 -0.58 0.77 11.49
CA TYR A 198 0.08 0.93 12.79
C TYR A 198 0.69 -0.37 13.29
N VAL A 199 0.02 -1.51 13.12
CA VAL A 199 0.59 -2.83 13.49
C VAL A 199 1.89 -3.09 12.72
N CYS A 200 1.91 -2.80 11.42
CA CYS A 200 3.11 -2.93 10.59
C CYS A 200 4.23 -1.98 11.04
N LYS A 201 3.90 -0.71 11.30
CA LYS A 201 4.87 0.31 11.73
C LYS A 201 5.44 0.08 13.12
N LEU A 202 4.65 -0.47 14.03
CA LEU A 202 5.09 -0.88 15.36
C LEU A 202 5.86 -2.20 15.37
N GLY A 203 6.01 -2.87 14.21
CA GLY A 203 6.74 -4.13 14.11
C GLY A 203 6.06 -5.31 14.82
N LEU A 204 4.76 -5.21 15.12
CA LEU A 204 4.03 -6.23 15.85
C LEU A 204 3.78 -7.43 14.93
N ARG A 205 4.38 -8.57 15.28
CA ARG A 205 4.26 -9.83 14.52
C ARG A 205 3.23 -10.73 15.18
N ARG A 206 2.45 -11.42 14.35
CA ARG A 206 1.47 -12.42 14.80
C ARG A 206 1.79 -13.78 14.25
N LEU A 207 1.39 -14.82 14.97
CA LEU A 207 1.50 -16.20 14.51
C LEU A 207 0.70 -16.37 13.21
N ARG A 208 1.39 -16.81 12.15
CA ARG A 208 0.72 -17.22 10.92
C ARG A 208 0.13 -18.60 11.14
N ILE A 209 -1.19 -18.72 11.06
CA ILE A 209 -1.86 -20.02 11.03
C ILE A 209 -1.37 -20.75 9.78
N LYS A 210 -0.72 -21.91 9.97
CA LYS A 210 -0.27 -22.74 8.87
C LYS A 210 -1.50 -23.22 8.10
N LYS A 211 -1.51 -23.05 6.79
CA LYS A 211 -2.56 -23.62 5.94
C LYS A 211 -2.52 -25.15 6.07
N LYS A 212 -3.71 -25.79 6.15
CA LYS A 212 -3.80 -27.25 6.08
C LYS A 212 -3.17 -27.71 4.76
N LYS A 213 -2.31 -28.71 4.83
CA LYS A 213 -1.77 -29.35 3.62
C LYS A 213 -2.93 -30.06 2.90
N PRO A 214 -2.96 -30.07 1.55
CA PRO A 214 -3.94 -30.88 0.84
C PRO A 214 -3.76 -32.35 1.23
N TYR A 215 -4.87 -33.07 1.35
CA TYR A 215 -4.83 -34.51 1.58
C TYR A 215 -4.17 -35.21 0.38
N PRO A 216 -3.43 -36.30 0.60
CA PRO A 216 -2.90 -37.11 -0.50
C PRO A 216 -4.05 -37.70 -1.33
N LYS A 217 -3.76 -38.07 -2.59
CA LYS A 217 -4.72 -38.80 -3.43
C LYS A 217 -5.08 -40.12 -2.74
N GLY A 218 -6.39 -40.40 -2.62
CA GLY A 218 -6.89 -41.63 -2.02
C GLY A 218 -6.62 -42.87 -2.88
N ILE A 219 -6.84 -44.06 -2.30
CA ILE A 219 -6.63 -45.34 -2.98
C ILE A 219 -7.67 -45.53 -4.09
N THR A 220 -7.21 -45.76 -5.31
CA THR A 220 -8.04 -46.04 -6.50
C THR A 220 -7.69 -47.40 -7.09
N ALA A 221 -8.67 -48.29 -7.17
CA ALA A 221 -8.54 -49.58 -7.85
C ALA A 221 -8.42 -49.39 -9.36
N VAL A 222 -7.74 -50.33 -10.03
CA VAL A 222 -7.53 -50.33 -11.49
C VAL A 222 -8.58 -51.18 -12.20
N SER A 223 -9.20 -52.13 -11.49
CA SER A 223 -10.22 -53.03 -12.03
C SER A 223 -11.35 -53.32 -11.03
N PRO A 224 -12.55 -53.72 -11.51
CA PRO A 224 -13.64 -54.14 -10.64
C PRO A 224 -13.24 -55.31 -9.73
N ASN A 225 -13.72 -55.30 -8.47
CA ASN A 225 -13.49 -56.35 -7.49
C ASN A 225 -12.02 -56.58 -7.11
N GLN A 226 -11.18 -55.57 -7.28
CA GLN A 226 -9.81 -55.53 -6.77
C GLN A 226 -9.76 -55.00 -5.33
N VAL A 227 -10.50 -53.92 -5.06
CA VAL A 227 -10.58 -53.29 -3.74
C VAL A 227 -12.04 -53.03 -3.38
N TRP A 228 -12.47 -53.51 -2.22
CA TRP A 228 -13.76 -53.20 -1.62
C TRP A 228 -13.59 -52.26 -0.43
N HIS A 229 -14.53 -51.34 -0.28
CA HIS A 229 -14.65 -50.43 0.86
C HIS A 229 -15.91 -50.80 1.62
N ALA A 230 -15.77 -50.98 2.91
CA ALA A 230 -16.90 -51.20 3.80
C ALA A 230 -16.99 -50.01 4.76
N ASP A 231 -18.17 -49.40 4.83
CA ASP A 231 -18.45 -48.23 5.68
C ASP A 231 -19.82 -48.38 6.32
N ILE A 232 -20.02 -47.78 7.51
CA ILE A 232 -21.32 -47.72 8.19
C ILE A 232 -21.80 -46.28 8.20
N THR A 233 -23.02 -46.07 7.74
CA THR A 233 -23.68 -44.77 7.81
C THR A 233 -24.86 -44.83 8.78
N VAL A 234 -25.00 -43.81 9.63
CA VAL A 234 -26.16 -43.67 10.51
C VAL A 234 -27.35 -43.13 9.71
N VAL A 235 -28.43 -43.88 9.66
CA VAL A 235 -29.70 -43.53 9.01
C VAL A 235 -30.74 -43.25 10.10
N LYS A 236 -31.51 -42.17 9.96
CA LYS A 236 -32.62 -41.85 10.87
C LYS A 236 -33.94 -42.17 10.21
N SER A 237 -34.75 -43.02 10.85
CA SER A 237 -36.12 -43.29 10.40
C SER A 237 -37.06 -42.12 10.72
N LEU A 238 -38.24 -42.12 10.10
CA LEU A 238 -39.29 -41.13 10.36
C LEU A 238 -39.72 -41.09 11.83
N ASP A 239 -39.63 -42.23 12.52
CA ASP A 239 -39.91 -42.37 13.96
C ASP A 239 -38.78 -41.82 14.86
N GLY A 240 -37.74 -41.21 14.29
CA GLY A 240 -36.60 -40.66 15.04
C GLY A 240 -35.59 -41.68 15.56
N MET A 241 -35.83 -42.97 15.35
CA MET A 241 -34.90 -44.05 15.71
C MET A 241 -33.65 -44.03 14.82
N LYS A 242 -32.48 -44.28 15.42
CA LYS A 242 -31.20 -44.41 14.72
C LYS A 242 -31.01 -45.86 14.28
N ASN A 243 -30.83 -46.05 12.99
CA ASN A 243 -30.42 -47.31 12.38
C ASN A 243 -29.05 -47.14 11.73
N TYR A 244 -28.36 -48.25 11.50
CA TYR A 244 -27.03 -48.30 10.94
C TYR A 244 -27.07 -49.03 9.60
N GLY A 245 -26.78 -48.31 8.53
CA GLY A 245 -26.67 -48.85 7.19
C GLY A 245 -25.25 -49.32 6.92
N TYR A 246 -25.07 -50.63 6.81
CA TYR A 246 -23.84 -51.29 6.39
C TYR A 246 -23.77 -51.21 4.88
N LEU A 247 -22.72 -50.59 4.35
CA LEU A 247 -22.48 -50.51 2.91
C LEU A 247 -21.21 -51.27 2.58
N LEU A 248 -21.28 -52.11 1.55
CA LEU A 248 -20.13 -52.75 0.91
C LEU A 248 -20.05 -52.26 -0.53
N MET A 249 -18.97 -51.58 -0.87
CA MET A 249 -18.83 -50.89 -2.16
C MET A 249 -17.57 -51.31 -2.91
N ASN A 250 -17.67 -51.38 -4.24
CA ASN A 250 -16.53 -51.56 -5.12
C ASN A 250 -15.79 -50.23 -5.31
N ASN A 251 -14.47 -50.20 -5.07
CA ASN A 251 -13.69 -48.97 -5.23
C ASN A 251 -13.66 -48.46 -6.67
N TYR A 252 -13.57 -49.36 -7.66
CA TYR A 252 -13.40 -49.01 -9.07
C TYR A 252 -14.67 -48.39 -9.66
N SER A 253 -15.79 -49.13 -9.57
CA SER A 253 -17.06 -48.73 -10.18
C SER A 253 -17.95 -47.89 -9.28
N LYS A 254 -17.63 -47.77 -7.99
CA LYS A 254 -18.51 -47.20 -6.94
C LYS A 254 -19.85 -47.92 -6.77
N TYR A 255 -19.96 -49.12 -7.34
CA TYR A 255 -21.16 -49.95 -7.22
C TYR A 255 -21.31 -50.46 -5.79
N ILE A 256 -22.52 -50.38 -5.24
CA ILE A 256 -22.88 -50.97 -3.95
C ILE A 256 -23.12 -52.46 -4.20
N ILE A 257 -22.24 -53.29 -3.65
CA ILE A 257 -22.24 -54.74 -3.81
C ILE A 257 -23.29 -55.37 -2.91
N ASN A 258 -23.28 -54.97 -1.64
CA ASN A 258 -24.25 -55.41 -0.66
C ASN A 258 -24.52 -54.29 0.33
N TRP A 259 -25.71 -54.29 0.91
CA TRP A 259 -26.12 -53.36 1.95
C TRP A 259 -27.10 -54.01 2.91
N LEU A 260 -27.08 -53.57 4.16
CA LEU A 260 -28.01 -54.03 5.19
C LEU A 260 -28.26 -52.90 6.19
N VAL A 261 -29.44 -52.87 6.82
CA VAL A 261 -29.80 -51.83 7.79
C VAL A 261 -30.25 -52.50 9.08
N GLU A 262 -29.54 -52.24 10.18
CA GLU A 262 -29.84 -52.82 11.49
C GLU A 262 -29.90 -51.73 12.57
N PRO A 263 -30.68 -51.92 13.64
CA PRO A 263 -30.77 -50.96 14.74
C PRO A 263 -29.54 -50.95 15.64
N VAL A 264 -28.68 -51.97 15.56
CA VAL A 264 -27.49 -52.16 16.40
C VAL A 264 -26.23 -52.32 15.54
N VAL A 265 -25.11 -51.75 15.99
CA VAL A 265 -23.79 -51.97 15.39
C VAL A 265 -23.26 -53.32 15.87
N SER A 266 -22.98 -54.22 14.94
CA SER A 266 -22.49 -55.58 15.21
C SER A 266 -21.61 -56.05 14.05
N GLY A 267 -20.46 -56.63 14.39
CA GLY A 267 -19.57 -57.18 13.37
C GLY A 267 -20.05 -58.48 12.74
N GLU A 268 -21.02 -59.16 13.35
CA GLU A 268 -21.68 -60.30 12.72
C GLU A 268 -22.43 -59.87 11.47
N VAL A 269 -23.13 -58.73 11.55
CA VAL A 269 -23.86 -58.11 10.44
C VAL A 269 -22.90 -57.70 9.33
N ARG A 270 -21.76 -57.10 9.70
CA ARG A 270 -20.70 -56.75 8.74
C ARG A 270 -20.14 -58.00 8.06
N MET A 271 -19.81 -59.03 8.82
CA MET A 271 -19.29 -60.29 8.28
C MET A 271 -20.28 -60.94 7.31
N GLN A 272 -21.57 -60.92 7.64
CA GLN A 272 -22.63 -61.40 6.78
C GLN A 272 -22.66 -60.64 5.45
N THR A 273 -22.69 -59.30 5.48
CA THR A 273 -22.73 -58.49 4.25
C THR A 273 -21.54 -58.77 3.33
N ILE A 274 -20.34 -58.96 3.89
CA ILE A 274 -19.12 -59.30 3.14
C ILE A 274 -19.21 -60.70 2.55
N LYS A 275 -19.68 -61.68 3.32
CA LYS A 275 -19.79 -63.08 2.89
C LYS A 275 -20.76 -63.23 1.72
N GLU A 276 -21.94 -62.61 1.83
CA GLU A 276 -22.95 -62.59 0.77
C GLU A 276 -22.40 -61.91 -0.50
N GLY A 277 -21.79 -60.73 -0.36
CA GLY A 277 -21.18 -60.03 -1.51
C GLY A 277 -20.05 -60.83 -2.18
N TYR A 278 -19.25 -61.54 -1.38
CA TYR A 278 -18.18 -62.41 -1.89
C TYR A 278 -18.75 -63.59 -2.69
N GLN A 279 -19.77 -64.26 -2.17
CA GLN A 279 -20.39 -65.41 -2.84
C GLN A 279 -21.05 -65.03 -4.17
N GLU A 280 -21.70 -63.88 -4.24
CA GLU A 280 -22.41 -63.44 -5.43
C GLU A 280 -21.46 -62.95 -6.54
N TYR A 281 -20.48 -62.12 -6.20
CA TYR A 281 -19.68 -61.38 -7.19
C TYR A 281 -18.28 -61.94 -7.45
N ILE A 282 -17.78 -62.87 -6.62
CA ILE A 282 -16.45 -63.45 -6.77
C ILE A 282 -16.55 -64.95 -7.08
N LYS A 283 -16.31 -65.29 -8.35
CA LYS A 283 -16.17 -66.67 -8.82
C LYS A 283 -14.68 -67.04 -8.89
N GLY A 284 -14.26 -68.03 -8.10
CA GLY A 284 -12.87 -68.51 -8.02
C GLY A 284 -11.98 -67.75 -7.04
N ARG A 285 -10.67 -68.05 -7.03
CA ARG A 285 -9.70 -67.31 -6.19
C ARG A 285 -9.26 -66.04 -6.89
N LYS A 286 -9.69 -64.88 -6.39
CA LYS A 286 -9.19 -63.56 -6.78
C LYS A 286 -8.55 -62.88 -5.58
N ASN A 287 -7.46 -62.15 -5.81
CA ASN A 287 -6.84 -61.30 -4.79
C ASN A 287 -7.70 -60.04 -4.60
N LEU A 288 -8.67 -60.12 -3.69
CA LEU A 288 -9.49 -58.99 -3.26
C LEU A 288 -8.88 -58.35 -2.01
N GLN A 289 -8.74 -57.03 -2.01
CA GLN A 289 -8.39 -56.27 -0.81
C GLN A 289 -9.63 -55.60 -0.22
N LEU A 290 -9.86 -55.78 1.08
CA LEU A 290 -10.90 -55.07 1.83
C LEU A 290 -10.28 -53.92 2.63
N ILE A 291 -10.90 -52.75 2.59
CA ILE A 291 -10.49 -51.56 3.35
C ILE A 291 -11.67 -51.14 4.25
N MET A 292 -11.39 -51.02 5.55
CA MET A 292 -12.32 -50.56 6.60
C MET A 292 -11.57 -49.60 7.55
N ASP A 293 -12.28 -48.73 8.26
CA ASP A 293 -11.72 -47.69 9.12
C ASP A 293 -11.46 -48.13 10.57
N GLY A 294 -11.66 -49.42 10.88
CA GLY A 294 -11.35 -50.01 12.19
C GLY A 294 -12.37 -49.65 13.26
N GLY A 295 -13.60 -49.33 12.88
CA GLY A 295 -14.73 -49.21 13.78
C GLY A 295 -15.07 -50.52 14.52
N PRO A 296 -15.98 -50.47 15.51
CA PRO A 296 -16.37 -51.62 16.32
C PRO A 296 -17.20 -52.70 15.59
N GLU A 297 -17.57 -52.48 14.33
CA GLU A 297 -18.20 -53.42 13.39
C GLU A 297 -17.23 -54.38 12.67
#